data_AF-A0A0A2EXA2-F1
#
_entry.id   AF-A0A0A2EXA2-F1
#
_cell.length_a   1.000
_cell.length_b   1.000
_cell.length_c   1.000
_cell.angle_alpha   90.00
_cell.angle_beta   90.00
_cell.angle_gamma   90.00
#
_symmetry.space_group_name_H-M   'P 1'
#
loop_
_entity.id
_entity.type
_entity.pdbx_description
1 polymer ?
#
loop_
_entity_poly.entity_id
_entity_poly.type
_entity_poly.pdbx_seq_one_letter_code
_entity_poly.pdbx_strand_id
1 'polypeptide(L)'
;MDLGPISDIFVSPMITESWARAVECLVTNYTYKKLGENLNNYRSNEQWWAINKRNQKVAEGYSKNYTPIFIDLVDDYNQYSQEDDKEYPNDNVTGFSLSELRGILRITFNLKDLKRNVKALRNNTDIHNKIDKLFETYEKAK
;
A
#
# COMPACT_ATOMS: atom_id res chain seq x y z
N MET A 1 10.08 18.52 -14.63
CA MET A 1 9.56 18.06 -15.94
C MET A 1 8.31 17.26 -15.63
N ASP A 2 7.14 17.72 -16.07
CA ASP A 2 5.88 17.00 -15.86
C ASP A 2 5.89 15.83 -16.84
N LEU A 3 6.17 14.63 -16.33
CA LEU A 3 6.13 13.40 -17.12
C LEU A 3 4.65 13.11 -17.36
N GLY A 4 4.09 13.65 -18.44
CA GLY A 4 2.68 13.47 -18.80
C GLY A 4 2.28 11.98 -18.99
N PRO A 5 1.16 11.68 -19.65
CA PRO A 5 0.54 10.33 -19.70
C PRO A 5 1.43 9.17 -20.23
N ILE A 6 2.63 9.46 -20.71
CA ILE A 6 3.66 8.49 -21.10
C ILE A 6 4.29 7.80 -19.87
N SER A 7 4.33 8.43 -18.68
CA SER A 7 4.85 7.77 -17.47
C SER A 7 3.99 6.56 -17.08
N ASP A 8 2.68 6.66 -17.27
CA ASP A 8 1.71 5.70 -16.74
C ASP A 8 1.79 4.33 -17.41
N ILE A 9 2.29 4.26 -18.65
CA ILE A 9 2.53 2.99 -19.37
C ILE A 9 3.72 2.22 -18.78
N PHE A 10 4.67 2.92 -18.15
CA PHE A 10 5.83 2.30 -17.51
C PHE A 10 5.60 2.00 -16.02
N VAL A 11 4.54 2.54 -15.43
CA VAL A 11 4.17 2.26 -14.03
C VAL A 11 3.57 0.86 -13.96
N SER A 12 4.11 0.04 -13.06
CA SER A 12 3.59 -1.28 -12.77
C SER A 12 2.10 -1.19 -12.43
N PRO A 13 1.23 -2.04 -13.02
CA PRO A 13 -0.20 -2.09 -12.69
C PRO A 13 -0.46 -2.24 -11.19
N MET A 14 0.46 -2.89 -10.46
CA MET A 14 0.41 -2.99 -9.01
C MET A 14 0.47 -1.62 -8.33
N ILE A 15 1.40 -0.75 -8.74
CA ILE A 15 1.55 0.58 -8.16
C ILE A 15 0.32 1.42 -8.43
N THR A 16 -0.16 1.40 -9.69
CA THR A 16 -1.35 2.14 -10.11
C THR A 16 -2.57 1.73 -9.28
N GLU A 17 -2.82 0.42 -9.18
CA GLU A 17 -4.03 -0.08 -8.53
C GLU A 17 -3.98 0.05 -7.02
N SER A 18 -2.82 -0.23 -6.41
CA SER A 18 -2.61 -0.05 -4.97
C SER A 18 -2.72 1.42 -4.56
N TRP A 19 -2.24 2.36 -5.38
CA TRP A 19 -2.37 3.79 -5.10
C TRP A 19 -3.83 4.23 -5.18
N ALA A 20 -4.55 3.83 -6.23
CA ALA A 20 -5.96 4.17 -6.40
C ALA A 20 -6.80 3.71 -5.19
N ARG A 21 -6.59 2.46 -4.75
CA ARG A 21 -7.26 1.91 -3.56
C ARG A 21 -6.86 2.61 -2.27
N ALA A 22 -5.60 2.98 -2.09
CA ALA A 22 -5.18 3.75 -0.92
C ALA A 22 -5.84 5.14 -0.88
N VAL A 23 -5.95 5.82 -2.02
CA VAL A 23 -6.66 7.11 -2.11
C VAL A 23 -8.13 6.93 -1.78
N GLU A 24 -8.80 5.97 -2.42
CA GLU A 24 -10.20 5.62 -2.14
C GLU A 24 -10.42 5.34 -0.65
N CYS A 25 -9.61 4.44 -0.07
CA CYS A 25 -9.69 4.05 1.33
C CYS A 25 -9.47 5.24 2.28
N LEU A 26 -8.32 5.89 2.18
CA LEU A 26 -7.84 6.85 3.18
C LEU A 26 -8.58 8.19 3.08
N VAL A 27 -8.87 8.68 1.87
CA VAL A 27 -9.57 9.95 1.68
C VAL A 27 -11.04 9.82 2.06
N THR A 28 -11.70 8.71 1.71
CA THR A 28 -13.08 8.45 2.11
C THR A 28 -13.17 8.37 3.63
N ASN A 29 -12.33 7.56 4.28
CA ASN A 29 -12.28 7.47 5.74
C ASN A 29 -12.07 8.82 6.41
N TYR A 30 -11.12 9.62 5.90
CA TYR A 30 -10.87 10.95 6.43
C TYR A 30 -12.09 11.88 6.29
N THR A 31 -12.74 11.84 5.13
CA THR A 31 -13.91 12.67 4.82
C THR A 31 -15.08 12.31 5.72
N TYR A 32 -15.42 11.03 5.82
CA TYR A 32 -16.54 10.56 6.64
C TYR A 32 -16.28 10.75 8.14
N LYS A 33 -15.04 10.57 8.60
CA LYS A 33 -14.66 10.91 9.98
C LYS A 33 -14.91 12.38 10.30
N LYS A 34 -14.63 13.29 9.35
CA LYS A 34 -14.94 14.73 9.51
C LYS A 34 -16.44 15.03 9.58
N LEU A 35 -17.26 14.23 8.90
CA LEU A 35 -18.71 14.35 8.93
C LEU A 35 -19.33 13.74 10.20
N GLY A 36 -18.52 13.13 11.07
CA GLY A 36 -18.98 12.48 12.30
C GLY A 36 -19.45 11.04 12.09
N GLU A 37 -19.25 10.47 10.91
CA GLU A 37 -19.56 9.07 10.65
C GLU A 37 -18.42 8.15 11.09
N ASN A 38 -18.79 7.01 11.68
CA ASN A 38 -17.83 6.02 12.13
C ASN A 38 -17.76 4.84 11.16
N LEU A 39 -16.93 4.96 10.12
CA LEU A 39 -16.68 3.91 9.13
C LEU A 39 -15.63 2.88 9.61
N ASN A 40 -15.81 2.31 10.80
CA ASN A 40 -14.87 1.34 11.38
C ASN A 40 -14.53 0.16 10.44
N ASN A 41 -15.38 -0.15 9.44
CA ASN A 41 -15.23 -1.31 8.56
C ASN A 41 -14.70 -1.01 7.15
N TYR A 42 -14.45 0.25 6.79
CA TYR A 42 -14.04 0.56 5.42
C TYR A 42 -12.58 0.19 5.16
N ARG A 43 -11.69 0.33 6.17
CA ARG A 43 -10.28 -0.05 6.05
C ARG A 43 -10.06 -1.56 5.93
N SER A 44 -10.79 -2.36 6.71
CA SER A 44 -10.56 -3.81 6.77
C SER A 44 -10.78 -4.50 5.43
N ASN A 45 -11.81 -4.08 4.69
CA ASN A 45 -12.14 -4.68 3.38
C ASN A 45 -11.14 -4.27 2.30
N GLU A 46 -10.61 -3.05 2.38
CA GLU A 46 -9.64 -2.57 1.40
C GLU A 46 -8.29 -3.25 1.58
N GLN A 47 -7.87 -3.59 2.81
CA GLN A 47 -6.62 -4.33 3.00
C GLN A 47 -6.70 -5.83 2.65
N TRP A 48 -7.81 -6.33 2.10
CA TRP A 48 -7.94 -7.74 1.72
C TRP A 48 -7.08 -8.07 0.48
N TRP A 49 -5.88 -8.56 0.75
CA TRP A 49 -4.97 -8.98 -0.29
C TRP A 49 -5.16 -10.46 -0.68
N ALA A 50 -5.91 -10.69 -1.75
CA ALA A 50 -6.27 -12.05 -2.15
C ALA A 50 -5.12 -12.87 -2.77
N ILE A 51 -4.02 -12.23 -3.22
CA ILE A 51 -2.94 -12.89 -3.97
C ILE A 51 -2.06 -13.79 -3.08
N ASN A 52 -2.02 -13.54 -1.77
CA ASN A 52 -1.18 -14.30 -0.86
C ASN A 52 -1.88 -15.48 -0.18
N LYS A 53 -3.20 -15.58 -0.25
CA LYS A 53 -3.91 -16.76 0.27
C LYS A 53 -3.73 -17.90 -0.71
N ARG A 54 -2.93 -18.89 -0.36
CA ARG A 54 -2.55 -20.08 -1.18
C ARG A 54 -3.66 -20.77 -1.97
N ASN A 55 -4.93 -20.49 -1.67
CA ASN A 55 -6.10 -21.08 -2.33
C ASN A 55 -7.27 -20.11 -2.58
N GLN A 56 -7.11 -18.80 -2.38
CA GLN A 56 -8.19 -17.87 -2.76
C GLN A 56 -8.00 -17.46 -4.22
N LYS A 57 -8.97 -17.85 -5.06
CA LYS A 57 -9.28 -17.06 -6.25
C LYS A 57 -9.45 -15.63 -5.77
N VAL A 58 -8.77 -14.68 -6.42
CA VAL A 58 -9.01 -13.25 -6.21
C VAL A 58 -10.52 -13.07 -6.09
N ALA A 59 -10.99 -12.63 -4.92
CA ALA A 59 -12.41 -12.53 -4.64
C ALA A 59 -13.08 -11.80 -5.81
N GLU A 60 -14.22 -12.31 -6.28
CA GLU A 60 -14.88 -11.72 -7.46
C GLU A 60 -15.05 -10.22 -7.26
N GLY A 61 -14.49 -9.42 -8.17
CA GLY A 61 -14.47 -7.95 -8.08
C GLY A 61 -13.14 -7.31 -7.66
N TYR A 62 -12.12 -8.09 -7.26
CA TYR A 62 -10.78 -7.55 -6.96
C TYR A 62 -9.82 -7.68 -8.15
N SER A 63 -8.97 -6.67 -8.33
CA SER A 63 -7.91 -6.68 -9.34
C SER A 63 -6.79 -7.62 -8.94
N LYS A 64 -6.29 -8.44 -9.87
CA LYS A 64 -5.10 -9.29 -9.66
C LYS A 64 -3.81 -8.50 -9.48
N ASN A 65 -3.84 -7.19 -9.70
CA ASN A 65 -2.68 -6.33 -9.48
C ASN A 65 -2.74 -5.64 -8.11
N TYR A 66 -3.89 -5.68 -7.43
CA TYR A 66 -4.07 -4.97 -6.17
C TYR A 66 -3.20 -5.55 -5.05
N THR A 67 -2.58 -4.64 -4.29
CA THR A 67 -1.89 -4.92 -3.02
C THR A 67 -2.14 -3.78 -2.03
N PRO A 68 -2.17 -4.02 -0.70
CA PRO A 68 -2.38 -2.96 0.28
C PRO A 68 -1.16 -2.09 0.57
N ILE A 69 -0.07 -2.21 -0.21
CA ILE A 69 1.24 -1.60 0.10
C ILE A 69 1.21 -0.10 0.46
N PHE A 70 0.35 0.71 -0.16
CA PHE A 70 0.24 2.13 0.18
C PHE A 70 -0.61 2.39 1.44
N ILE A 71 -1.55 1.51 1.75
CA ILE A 71 -2.34 1.55 2.98
C ILE A 71 -1.43 1.20 4.17
N ASP A 72 -0.67 0.12 4.06
CA ASP A 72 0.33 -0.33 5.03
C ASP A 72 1.36 0.78 5.36
N LEU A 73 1.85 1.48 4.33
CA LEU A 73 2.78 2.60 4.56
C LEU A 73 2.17 3.74 5.39
N VAL A 74 0.86 3.93 5.35
CA VAL A 74 0.18 5.05 6.02
C VAL A 74 -0.35 4.69 7.39
N ASP A 75 -1.02 3.54 7.53
CA ASP A 75 -1.72 3.20 8.76
C ASP A 75 -0.82 2.48 9.78
N ASP A 76 -1.41 2.10 10.90
CA ASP A 76 -0.76 1.42 12.03
C ASP A 76 -1.32 0.01 12.24
N TYR A 77 -1.99 -0.55 11.22
CA TYR A 77 -2.67 -1.84 11.31
C TYR A 77 -1.81 -2.95 10.72
N ASN A 78 -1.08 -3.63 11.61
CA ASN A 78 -0.29 -4.79 11.20
C ASN A 78 -1.15 -6.04 11.03
N GLN A 79 -1.61 -6.31 9.80
CA GLN A 79 -2.44 -7.48 9.47
C GLN A 79 -1.83 -8.81 9.92
N TYR A 80 -0.50 -8.98 9.80
CA TYR A 80 0.21 -10.18 10.27
C TYR A 80 -0.01 -10.47 11.75
N SER A 81 -0.12 -9.43 12.57
CA SER A 81 -0.32 -9.56 14.02
C SER A 81 -1.79 -9.69 14.42
N GLN A 82 -2.70 -9.13 13.62
CA GLN A 82 -4.12 -9.01 13.95
C GLN A 82 -4.95 -10.21 13.44
N GLU A 83 -4.56 -10.81 12.32
CA GLU A 83 -5.32 -11.88 11.66
C GLU A 83 -4.79 -13.30 11.99
N ASP A 84 -3.74 -13.43 12.81
CA ASP A 84 -2.99 -14.69 13.08
C ASP A 84 -2.62 -15.48 11.80
N ASP A 85 -2.50 -14.77 10.68
CA ASP A 85 -2.23 -15.33 9.37
C ASP A 85 -0.88 -14.80 8.87
N LYS A 86 0.10 -15.71 8.83
CA LYS A 86 1.49 -15.42 8.47
C LYS A 86 1.68 -15.13 6.97
N GLU A 87 0.60 -15.19 6.18
CA GLU A 87 0.60 -14.86 4.75
C GLU A 87 0.45 -13.34 4.50
N TYR A 88 0.05 -12.56 5.50
CA TYR A 88 0.00 -11.09 5.40
C TYR A 88 1.39 -10.44 5.56
N PRO A 89 1.59 -9.23 5.00
CA PRO A 89 2.79 -8.45 5.25
C PRO A 89 2.96 -8.19 6.74
N ASN A 90 4.19 -8.40 7.26
CA ASN A 90 4.52 -7.96 8.61
C ASN A 90 4.75 -6.45 8.57
N ASP A 91 3.65 -5.73 8.74
CA ASP A 91 3.63 -4.29 8.59
C ASP A 91 3.94 -3.58 9.91
N ASN A 92 5.21 -3.28 10.12
CA ASN A 92 5.66 -2.42 11.23
C ASN A 92 6.04 -1.02 10.76
N VAL A 93 5.66 -0.67 9.53
CA VAL A 93 5.85 0.65 8.95
C VAL A 93 4.58 1.46 9.23
N THR A 94 4.72 2.73 9.57
CA THR A 94 3.56 3.61 9.78
C THR A 94 3.99 5.07 9.65
N GLY A 95 3.03 5.95 9.47
CA GLY A 95 3.24 7.39 9.58
C GLY A 95 3.82 8.03 8.32
N PHE A 96 3.64 7.42 7.15
CA PHE A 96 3.74 8.16 5.90
C PHE A 96 2.42 8.86 5.62
N SER A 97 2.49 10.06 5.06
CA SER A 97 1.30 10.77 4.58
C SER A 97 1.08 10.49 3.10
N LEU A 98 -0.19 10.53 2.66
CA LEU A 98 -0.53 10.49 1.24
C LEU A 98 0.18 11.59 0.43
N SER A 99 0.46 12.74 1.04
CA SER A 99 1.17 13.83 0.37
C SER A 99 2.63 13.46 0.07
N GLU A 100 3.33 12.86 1.03
CA GLU A 100 4.71 12.38 0.84
C GLU A 100 4.75 11.27 -0.22
N LEU A 101 3.82 10.31 -0.14
CA LEU A 101 3.73 9.19 -1.07
C LEU A 101 3.40 9.67 -2.49
N ARG A 102 2.47 10.63 -2.63
CA ARG A 102 2.20 11.29 -3.92
C ARG A 102 3.44 11.97 -4.50
N GLY A 103 4.27 12.59 -3.65
CA GLY A 103 5.50 13.25 -4.06
C GLY A 103 6.48 12.31 -4.77
N ILE A 104 6.61 11.07 -4.28
CA ILE A 104 7.53 10.07 -4.83
C ILE A 104 6.97 9.31 -6.03
N LEU A 105 5.65 9.30 -6.26
CA LEU A 105 5.03 8.55 -7.36
C LEU A 105 5.52 9.00 -8.75
N ARG A 106 5.84 10.29 -8.91
CA ARG A 106 6.37 10.85 -10.17
C ARG A 106 7.69 10.22 -10.64
N ILE A 107 8.42 9.57 -9.72
CA ILE A 107 9.71 8.93 -9.98
C ILE A 107 9.69 7.44 -9.60
N THR A 108 8.49 6.84 -9.51
CA THR A 108 8.26 5.46 -9.10
C THR A 108 7.56 4.70 -10.20
N PHE A 109 8.26 3.75 -10.83
CA PHE A 109 7.71 2.98 -11.96
C PHE A 109 7.48 1.51 -11.60
N ASN A 110 8.22 0.97 -10.64
CA ASN A 110 8.11 -0.42 -10.20
C ASN A 110 8.32 -0.52 -8.69
N LEU A 111 8.14 -1.73 -8.15
CA LEU A 111 8.25 -1.98 -6.72
C LEU A 111 9.64 -1.64 -6.13
N LYS A 112 10.71 -1.85 -6.91
CA LYS A 112 12.08 -1.50 -6.49
C LYS A 112 12.27 0.01 -6.38
N ASP A 113 11.74 0.76 -7.34
CA ASP A 113 11.73 2.23 -7.26
C ASP A 113 10.90 2.70 -6.07
N LEU A 114 9.73 2.12 -5.83
CA LEU A 114 8.88 2.47 -4.70
C LEU A 114 9.65 2.26 -3.38
N LYS A 115 10.26 1.09 -3.18
CA LYS A 115 11.05 0.80 -1.97
C LYS A 115 12.15 1.83 -1.76
N ARG A 116 12.94 2.11 -2.80
CA ARG A 116 14.03 3.08 -2.75
C ARG A 116 13.51 4.47 -2.37
N ASN A 117 12.44 4.91 -3.02
CA ASN A 117 11.93 6.27 -2.86
C ASN A 117 11.20 6.45 -1.52
N VAL A 118 10.49 5.43 -1.01
CA VAL A 118 9.90 5.42 0.35
C VAL A 118 11.00 5.50 1.41
N LYS A 119 12.08 4.71 1.27
CA LYS A 119 13.23 4.79 2.19
C LYS A 119 13.86 6.17 2.20
N ALA A 120 13.94 6.84 1.05
CA ALA A 120 14.51 8.19 0.93
C ALA A 120 13.70 9.28 1.68
N LEU A 121 12.45 9.02 2.06
CA LEU A 121 11.64 9.95 2.87
C LEU A 121 12.00 9.91 4.37
N ARG A 122 12.86 8.99 4.81
CA ARG A 122 13.21 8.78 6.21
C ARG A 122 14.73 8.60 6.35
N ASN A 123 15.32 9.13 7.42
CA ASN A 123 16.77 9.05 7.68
C ASN A 123 17.11 8.12 8.86
N ASN A 124 16.28 7.11 9.11
CA ASN A 124 16.40 6.22 10.27
C ASN A 124 16.56 4.76 9.83
N THR A 125 17.64 4.12 10.28
CA THR A 125 18.00 2.73 9.94
C THR A 125 16.94 1.71 10.39
N ASP A 126 16.33 1.89 11.56
CA ASP A 126 15.29 0.99 12.04
C ASP A 126 14.04 1.06 11.18
N ILE A 127 13.65 2.28 10.75
CA ILE A 127 12.55 2.47 9.80
C ILE A 127 12.90 1.84 8.44
N HIS A 128 14.15 1.97 7.98
CA HIS A 128 14.59 1.33 6.74
C HIS A 128 14.49 -0.19 6.81
N ASN A 129 14.88 -0.80 7.93
CA ASN A 129 14.75 -2.25 8.13
C ASN A 129 13.28 -2.71 8.13
N LYS A 130 12.38 -1.91 8.73
CA LYS A 130 10.94 -2.17 8.68
C LYS A 130 10.38 -2.07 7.27
N ILE A 131 10.79 -1.07 6.49
CA ILE A 131 10.42 -0.94 5.08
C ILE A 131 10.93 -2.13 4.27
N ASP A 132 12.19 -2.55 4.47
CA ASP A 132 12.72 -3.72 3.77
C ASP A 132 11.89 -4.97 4.10
N LYS A 133 11.51 -5.14 5.37
CA LYS A 133 10.68 -6.27 5.81
C LYS A 133 9.27 -6.26 5.20
N LEU A 134 8.64 -5.10 5.11
CA LEU A 134 7.34 -4.94 4.46
C LEU A 134 7.41 -5.38 2.99
N PHE A 135 8.43 -4.89 2.27
CA PHE A 135 8.58 -5.15 0.84
C PHE A 135 9.01 -6.58 0.50
N GLU A 136 9.64 -7.33 1.41
CA GLU A 136 9.93 -8.76 1.20
C GLU A 136 8.68 -9.57 0.86
N THR A 137 7.52 -9.23 1.43
CA THR A 137 6.26 -9.94 1.16
C THR A 137 5.75 -9.59 -0.24
N TYR A 138 5.78 -8.30 -0.58
CA TYR A 138 5.32 -7.80 -1.88
C TYR A 138 6.21 -8.24 -3.05
N GLU A 139 7.52 -8.40 -2.83
CA GLU A 139 8.45 -8.89 -3.85
C GLU A 139 8.25 -10.39 -4.16
N LYS A 140 7.63 -11.15 -3.23
CA LYS A 140 7.34 -12.59 -3.39
C LYS A 140 6.01 -12.87 -4.07
N ALA A 141 5.04 -11.97 -3.97
CA ALA A 141 3.76 -12.10 -4.64
C ALA A 141 3.95 -11.85 -6.15
N LYS A 142 3.91 -12.92 -6.93
CA LYS A 142 3.93 -12.90 -8.39
C LYS A 142 2.92 -13.90 -8.94
#